data_AF-A0A3N8GS33-F1
#
_entry.id   AF-A0A3N8GS33-F1
#
_cell.length_a   1.000
_cell.length_b   1.000
_cell.length_c   1.000
_cell.angle_alpha   90.00
_cell.angle_beta   90.00
_cell.angle_gamma   90.00
#
_symmetry.space_group_name_H-M   'P 1'
#
loop_
_entity.id
_entity.type
_entity.pdbx_description
1 polymer ?
#
loop_
_entity_poly.entity_id
_entity_poly.type
_entity_poly.pdbx_seq_one_letter_code
_entity_poly.pdbx_strand_id
1 'polypeptide(L)'
;GCASLPDLWHGGLDDRAAGWVTVQGINPTNRPLYRAPPRAYGVLAALRLARLIESIRRMQADVPITVVCHSQGNIVGLTAAFFGDALPDVEDPWGRSGHCVADAYVLANAPYSLARADGPNPSDTFMDTWSQRATRDGGGRRGRQTYAARTKTFGKFLSIIGTRKAYELPADKIDEDMANERVSPTSKRSYAAQEDRARHGLNESTYGRVTAYCCPHDQVISAVTVQGIGWRGIDENELNDISVPGVLTQRVFAS
;
A
#
# COMPACT_ATOMS: atom_id res chain seq x y z
N GLY A 1 -4.20 -12.97 9.84
CA GLY A 1 -4.24 -12.70 8.39
C GLY A 1 -2.89 -12.22 7.90
N CYS A 2 -2.77 -11.73 6.67
CA CYS A 2 -1.56 -11.05 6.17
C CYS A 2 -1.77 -9.53 6.35
N ALA A 3 -1.28 -8.98 7.46
CA ALA A 3 -1.57 -7.60 7.89
C ALA A 3 -0.29 -6.74 8.03
N SER A 4 0.88 -7.33 7.76
CA SER A 4 2.18 -6.68 7.69
C SER A 4 3.02 -7.30 6.57
N LEU A 5 4.03 -6.57 6.05
CA LEU A 5 4.82 -7.08 4.91
C LEU A 5 5.59 -8.39 5.21
N PRO A 6 6.19 -8.57 6.40
CA PRO A 6 6.87 -9.82 6.73
C PRO A 6 5.96 -11.05 6.68
N ASP A 7 4.63 -10.88 6.80
CA ASP A 7 3.68 -11.99 6.72
C ASP A 7 3.68 -12.70 5.36
N LEU A 8 4.21 -12.07 4.31
CA LEU A 8 4.41 -12.70 3.00
C LEU A 8 5.43 -13.85 3.04
N TRP A 9 6.41 -13.81 3.95
CA TRP A 9 7.43 -14.85 4.10
C TRP A 9 7.04 -15.96 5.07
N HIS A 10 5.87 -15.85 5.72
CA HIS A 10 5.40 -16.83 6.70
C HIS A 10 4.49 -17.90 6.06
N GLY A 11 4.39 -19.04 6.74
CA GLY A 11 3.44 -20.10 6.41
C GLY A 11 1.99 -19.60 6.39
N GLY A 12 1.13 -20.29 5.66
CA GLY A 12 -0.31 -20.00 5.62
C GLY A 12 -0.99 -20.16 6.99
N LEU A 13 -2.28 -19.86 7.06
CA LEU A 13 -3.06 -20.02 8.29
C LEU A 13 -3.08 -21.51 8.69
N ASP A 14 -2.71 -21.82 9.93
CA ASP A 14 -2.82 -23.16 10.50
C ASP A 14 -4.13 -23.23 11.31
N ASP A 15 -5.02 -24.15 10.96
CA ASP A 15 -6.40 -24.20 11.46
C ASP A 15 -6.48 -24.69 12.92
N ARG A 16 -5.36 -25.19 13.47
CA ARG A 16 -5.27 -25.69 14.85
C ARG A 16 -4.80 -24.60 15.80
N ALA A 17 -5.75 -24.11 16.59
CA ALA A 17 -5.55 -23.06 17.58
C ALA A 17 -4.65 -23.56 18.73
N ALA A 18 -5.13 -24.54 19.48
CA ALA A 18 -4.43 -25.29 20.53
C ALA A 18 -5.39 -26.36 21.07
N GLY A 19 -4.93 -27.61 21.20
CA GLY A 19 -5.78 -28.70 21.67
C GLY A 19 -7.03 -28.88 20.79
N TRP A 20 -8.22 -28.79 21.39
CA TRP A 20 -9.54 -29.00 20.76
C TRP A 20 -10.13 -27.74 20.11
N VAL A 21 -9.47 -26.59 20.23
CA VAL A 21 -9.99 -25.31 19.73
C VAL A 21 -9.54 -25.11 18.28
N THR A 22 -10.45 -24.72 17.40
CA THR A 22 -10.19 -24.36 16.00
C THR A 22 -10.27 -22.84 15.84
N VAL A 23 -9.53 -22.27 14.88
CA VAL A 23 -9.61 -20.83 14.57
C VAL A 23 -11.05 -20.42 14.18
N GLN A 24 -11.85 -21.39 13.70
CA GLN A 24 -13.28 -21.25 13.44
C GLN A 24 -14.13 -20.99 14.69
N GLY A 25 -13.75 -21.53 15.85
CA GLY A 25 -14.50 -21.38 17.10
C GLY A 25 -14.39 -19.99 17.74
N ILE A 26 -13.48 -19.14 17.24
CA ILE A 26 -13.18 -17.79 17.76
C ILE A 26 -13.52 -16.72 16.71
N ASN A 27 -13.93 -17.13 15.50
CA ASN A 27 -14.31 -16.19 14.46
C ASN A 27 -15.66 -15.53 14.81
N PRO A 28 -15.75 -14.19 14.92
CA PRO A 28 -17.03 -13.50 15.18
C PRO A 28 -18.00 -13.55 13.98
N THR A 29 -17.64 -14.25 12.90
CA THR A 29 -18.44 -14.39 11.69
C THR A 29 -18.69 -15.87 11.35
N ASN A 30 -19.84 -16.17 10.76
CA ASN A 30 -20.23 -17.53 10.31
C ASN A 30 -19.45 -18.03 9.07
N ARG A 31 -18.33 -17.39 8.69
CA ARG A 31 -17.54 -17.80 7.51
C ARG A 31 -16.47 -18.82 7.91
N PRO A 32 -16.40 -20.00 7.26
CA PRO A 32 -15.37 -20.99 7.53
C PRO A 32 -13.98 -20.48 7.14
N LEU A 33 -13.04 -20.51 8.08
CA LEU A 33 -11.62 -20.27 7.88
C LEU A 33 -10.94 -21.60 7.55
N TYR A 34 -10.33 -21.68 6.36
CA TYR A 34 -9.64 -22.86 5.86
C TYR A 34 -8.12 -22.67 5.85
N ARG A 35 -7.39 -23.78 5.94
CA ARG A 35 -5.93 -23.82 5.78
C ARG A 35 -5.53 -23.15 4.48
N ALA A 36 -4.71 -22.11 4.59
CA ALA A 36 -4.17 -21.42 3.42
C ALA A 36 -2.79 -21.99 3.05
N PRO A 37 -2.42 -22.05 1.75
CA PRO A 37 -1.07 -22.42 1.34
C PRO A 37 -0.03 -21.38 1.82
N PRO A 38 1.27 -21.72 1.83
CA PRO A 38 2.35 -20.79 2.14
C PRO A 38 2.28 -19.51 1.29
N ARG A 39 2.52 -18.35 1.90
CA ARG A 39 2.30 -17.03 1.27
C ARG A 39 3.48 -16.52 0.43
N ALA A 40 4.53 -17.33 0.25
CA ALA A 40 5.71 -16.97 -0.53
C ALA A 40 5.40 -16.59 -1.99
N TYR A 41 4.29 -17.08 -2.56
CA TYR A 41 3.81 -16.63 -3.87
C TYR A 41 3.53 -15.12 -3.91
N GLY A 42 3.16 -14.50 -2.78
CA GLY A 42 2.95 -13.06 -2.66
C GLY A 42 4.26 -12.28 -2.72
N VAL A 43 5.36 -12.83 -2.20
CA VAL A 43 6.71 -12.27 -2.38
C VAL A 43 7.10 -12.29 -3.86
N LEU A 44 6.89 -13.42 -4.53
CA LEU A 44 7.15 -13.55 -5.96
C LEU A 44 6.27 -12.61 -6.79
N ALA A 45 5.00 -12.45 -6.41
CA ALA A 45 4.08 -11.50 -7.04
C ALA A 45 4.57 -10.05 -6.89
N ALA A 46 5.06 -9.68 -5.70
CA ALA A 46 5.63 -8.36 -5.45
C ALA A 46 6.90 -8.12 -6.29
N LEU A 47 7.78 -9.13 -6.38
CA LEU A 47 8.97 -9.07 -7.23
C LEU A 47 8.61 -8.94 -8.71
N ARG A 48 7.61 -9.70 -9.18
CA ARG A 48 7.11 -9.60 -10.56
C ARG A 48 6.55 -8.22 -10.86
N LEU A 49 5.81 -7.62 -9.92
CA LEU A 49 5.31 -6.26 -10.08
C LEU A 49 6.45 -5.23 -10.14
N ALA A 50 7.47 -5.35 -9.29
CA ALA A 50 8.65 -4.48 -9.35
C ALA A 50 9.40 -4.63 -10.68
N ARG A 51 9.59 -5.87 -11.18
CA ARG A 51 10.21 -6.15 -12.49
C ARG A 51 9.36 -5.67 -13.66
N LEU A 52 8.04 -5.67 -13.53
CA LEU A 52 7.14 -5.07 -14.52
C LEU A 52 7.36 -3.56 -14.60
N ILE A 53 7.41 -2.87 -13.44
CA ILE A 53 7.71 -1.43 -13.38
C ILE A 53 9.09 -1.13 -13.99
N GLU A 54 10.11 -1.90 -13.63
CA GLU A 54 11.44 -1.81 -14.25
C GLU A 54 11.37 -1.96 -15.78
N SER A 55 10.61 -2.94 -16.27
CA SER A 55 10.50 -3.21 -17.72
C SER A 55 9.82 -2.04 -18.44
N ILE A 56 8.81 -1.43 -17.82
CA ILE A 56 8.17 -0.21 -18.34
C ILE A 56 9.19 0.95 -18.36
N ARG A 57 9.96 1.14 -17.29
CA ARG A 57 10.99 2.18 -17.21
C ARG A 57 12.12 2.00 -18.23
N ARG A 58 12.51 0.75 -18.52
CA ARG A 58 13.46 0.42 -19.61
C ARG A 58 12.92 0.77 -20.99
N MET A 59 11.61 0.74 -21.18
CA MET A 59 11.00 1.14 -22.45
C MET A 59 10.85 2.66 -22.54
N GLN A 60 10.47 3.31 -21.44
CA GLN A 60 10.33 4.75 -21.34
C GLN A 60 10.51 5.19 -19.88
N ALA A 61 11.60 5.90 -19.57
CA ALA A 61 11.98 6.19 -18.19
C ALA A 61 11.00 7.15 -17.49
N ASP A 62 10.40 8.08 -18.23
CA ASP A 62 9.57 9.18 -17.71
C ASP A 62 8.06 8.89 -17.72
N VAL A 63 7.64 7.71 -18.18
CA VAL A 63 6.21 7.38 -18.29
C VAL A 63 5.52 7.39 -16.92
N PRO A 64 4.36 8.04 -16.76
CA PRO A 64 3.60 8.01 -15.51
C PRO A 64 3.10 6.61 -15.19
N ILE A 65 3.39 6.11 -13.99
CA ILE A 65 2.90 4.80 -13.52
C ILE A 65 2.06 4.99 -12.25
N THR A 66 0.78 4.59 -12.32
CA THR A 66 -0.09 4.50 -11.13
C THR A 66 -0.40 3.04 -10.83
N VAL A 67 -0.15 2.62 -9.59
CA VAL A 67 -0.49 1.27 -9.12
C VAL A 67 -1.74 1.32 -8.26
N VAL A 68 -2.78 0.59 -8.67
CA VAL A 68 -4.03 0.44 -7.91
C VAL A 68 -4.04 -0.94 -7.26
N CYS A 69 -4.18 -0.95 -5.93
CA CYS A 69 -4.18 -2.17 -5.13
C CYS A 69 -5.52 -2.34 -4.42
N HIS A 70 -6.00 -3.57 -4.36
CA HIS A 70 -7.22 -3.93 -3.63
C HIS A 70 -6.98 -5.08 -2.66
N SER A 71 -7.52 -4.98 -1.45
CA SER A 71 -7.44 -6.03 -0.42
C SER A 71 -5.99 -6.51 -0.20
N GLN A 72 -5.72 -7.82 -0.25
CA GLN A 72 -4.38 -8.37 -0.07
C GLN A 72 -3.36 -7.91 -1.15
N GLY A 73 -3.83 -7.44 -2.31
CA GLY A 73 -2.99 -6.81 -3.32
C GLY A 73 -2.24 -5.59 -2.80
N ASN A 74 -2.73 -4.93 -1.74
CA ASN A 74 -2.02 -3.83 -1.09
C ASN A 74 -0.70 -4.30 -0.45
N ILE A 75 -0.67 -5.46 0.20
CA ILE A 75 0.57 -5.99 0.79
C ILE A 75 1.60 -6.29 -0.31
N VAL A 76 1.13 -6.81 -1.45
CA VAL A 76 1.96 -7.05 -2.64
C VAL A 76 2.48 -5.73 -3.21
N GLY A 77 1.60 -4.72 -3.37
CA GLY A 77 1.95 -3.41 -3.92
C GLY A 77 2.95 -2.64 -3.06
N LEU A 78 2.74 -2.61 -1.74
CA LEU A 78 3.69 -2.01 -0.79
C LEU A 78 5.06 -2.70 -0.87
N THR A 79 5.07 -4.04 -0.87
CA THR A 79 6.32 -4.82 -0.98
C THR A 79 7.03 -4.59 -2.31
N ALA A 80 6.27 -4.46 -3.40
CA ALA A 80 6.82 -4.19 -4.72
C ALA A 80 7.52 -2.83 -4.79
N ALA A 81 7.02 -1.80 -4.08
CA ALA A 81 7.70 -0.51 -4.01
C ALA A 81 9.07 -0.62 -3.32
N PHE A 82 9.20 -1.42 -2.25
CA PHE A 82 10.49 -1.70 -1.62
C PHE A 82 11.45 -2.47 -2.52
N PHE A 83 10.96 -3.46 -3.27
CA PHE A 83 11.79 -4.15 -4.24
C PHE A 83 12.22 -3.21 -5.37
N GLY A 84 11.31 -2.38 -5.88
CA GLY A 84 11.60 -1.35 -6.87
C GLY A 84 12.68 -0.37 -6.42
N ASP A 85 12.57 0.17 -5.19
CA ASP A 85 13.54 1.09 -4.57
C ASP A 85 14.94 0.44 -4.42
N ALA A 86 15.00 -0.89 -4.28
CA ALA A 86 16.24 -1.64 -4.16
C ALA A 86 16.83 -2.09 -5.51
N LEU A 87 16.07 -2.02 -6.62
CA LEU A 87 16.58 -2.29 -7.96
C LEU A 87 17.44 -1.11 -8.43
N PRO A 88 18.49 -1.37 -9.25
CA PRO A 88 19.23 -0.29 -9.86
C PRO A 88 18.34 0.50 -10.82
N ASP A 89 18.69 1.77 -11.01
CA ASP A 89 18.10 2.57 -12.07
C ASP A 89 18.35 1.93 -13.43
N VAL A 90 17.38 2.11 -14.32
CA VAL A 90 17.45 1.62 -15.70
C VAL A 90 17.49 2.78 -16.66
N GLU A 91 18.13 2.58 -17.80
CA GLU A 91 18.19 3.54 -18.89
C GLU A 91 17.21 3.15 -19.98
N ASP A 92 16.48 4.12 -20.51
CA ASP A 92 15.60 3.93 -21.67
C ASP A 92 16.36 4.10 -23.01
N PRO A 93 15.76 3.82 -24.18
CA PRO A 93 16.44 3.95 -25.47
C PRO A 93 16.87 5.38 -25.82
N TRP A 94 16.42 6.38 -25.06
CA TRP A 94 16.74 7.80 -25.23
C TRP A 94 17.77 8.30 -24.22
N GLY A 95 18.39 7.41 -23.45
CA GLY A 95 19.45 7.74 -22.50
C GLY A 95 18.97 8.33 -21.19
N ARG A 96 17.68 8.20 -20.87
CA ARG A 96 17.09 8.75 -19.64
C ARG A 96 17.07 7.69 -18.55
N SER A 97 17.41 8.10 -17.34
CA SER A 97 17.41 7.23 -16.16
C SER A 97 16.02 7.17 -15.51
N GLY A 98 15.53 5.96 -15.25
CA GLY A 98 14.24 5.69 -14.62
C GLY A 98 14.40 4.83 -13.36
N HIS A 99 13.96 5.37 -12.23
CA HIS A 99 13.89 4.60 -10.98
C HIS A 99 12.72 3.59 -11.03
N CYS A 100 12.94 2.38 -10.51
CA CYS A 100 12.04 1.23 -10.66
C CYS A 100 10.83 1.26 -9.71
N VAL A 101 10.27 2.44 -9.46
CA VAL A 101 9.16 2.69 -8.54
C VAL A 101 8.03 3.41 -9.28
N ALA A 102 6.78 3.06 -8.96
CA ALA A 102 5.60 3.73 -9.51
C ALA A 102 5.39 5.11 -8.86
N ASP A 103 4.80 6.04 -9.62
CA ASP A 103 4.72 7.45 -9.24
C ASP A 103 3.53 7.75 -8.31
N ALA A 104 2.48 6.93 -8.35
CA ALA A 104 1.33 7.05 -7.46
C ALA A 104 0.77 5.68 -7.06
N TYR A 105 0.21 5.61 -5.86
CA TYR A 105 -0.48 4.41 -5.36
C TYR A 105 -1.90 4.73 -4.92
N VAL A 106 -2.82 3.83 -5.26
CA VAL A 106 -4.19 3.82 -4.74
C VAL A 106 -4.38 2.55 -3.93
N LEU A 107 -4.65 2.69 -2.64
CA LEU A 107 -4.81 1.60 -1.70
C LEU A 107 -6.28 1.43 -1.34
N ALA A 108 -6.95 0.45 -1.95
CA ALA A 108 -8.35 0.15 -1.66
C ALA A 108 -8.46 -1.00 -0.66
N ASN A 109 -9.14 -0.75 0.48
CA ASN A 109 -9.44 -1.77 1.49
C ASN A 109 -8.16 -2.51 1.97
N ALA A 110 -7.08 -1.77 2.23
CA ALA A 110 -5.80 -2.34 2.59
C ALA A 110 -5.82 -3.06 3.97
N PRO A 111 -5.40 -4.33 4.06
CA PRO A 111 -5.32 -5.08 5.32
C PRO A 111 -4.09 -4.70 6.16
N TYR A 112 -3.22 -3.80 5.68
CA TYR A 112 -2.06 -3.34 6.45
C TYR A 112 -2.53 -2.73 7.76
N SER A 113 -1.98 -3.18 8.88
CA SER A 113 -2.53 -2.87 10.20
C SER A 113 -1.56 -2.06 11.04
N LEU A 114 -2.04 -0.93 11.55
CA LEU A 114 -1.35 -0.11 12.56
C LEU A 114 -1.98 -0.29 13.95
N ALA A 115 -2.75 -1.36 14.15
CA ALA A 115 -3.34 -1.70 15.44
C ALA A 115 -2.27 -1.86 16.54
N ARG A 116 -2.47 -1.14 17.66
CA ARG A 116 -1.65 -1.13 18.89
C ARG A 116 -2.52 -1.38 20.13
N ALA A 117 -1.99 -2.08 21.12
CA ALA A 117 -2.68 -2.38 22.38
C ALA A 117 -2.53 -1.24 23.41
N ASP A 118 -1.54 -0.40 23.21
CA ASP A 118 -1.08 0.68 24.05
C ASP A 118 -1.24 2.04 23.36
N GLY A 119 -1.40 3.12 24.13
CA GLY A 119 -1.57 4.48 23.60
C GLY A 119 -3.03 4.91 23.39
N PRO A 120 -3.26 6.08 22.77
CA PRO A 120 -4.61 6.59 22.50
C PRO A 120 -5.34 5.71 21.48
N ASN A 121 -6.62 5.44 21.72
CA ASN A 121 -7.47 4.51 20.94
C ASN A 121 -6.90 3.09 20.83
N PRO A 122 -6.71 2.38 21.96
CA PRO A 122 -6.16 1.03 21.95
C PRO A 122 -7.09 0.08 21.18
N SER A 123 -6.47 -0.81 20.42
CA SER A 123 -7.12 -1.87 19.66
C SER A 123 -6.90 -3.21 20.35
N ASP A 124 -7.89 -4.09 20.30
CA ASP A 124 -7.72 -5.46 20.77
C ASP A 124 -6.82 -6.23 19.79
N THR A 125 -5.53 -6.32 20.12
CA THR A 125 -4.52 -7.05 19.34
C THR A 125 -4.30 -8.48 19.83
N PHE A 126 -5.07 -8.95 20.82
CA PHE A 126 -4.89 -10.26 21.45
C PHE A 126 -4.97 -11.38 20.41
N MET A 127 -6.01 -11.37 19.57
CA MET A 127 -6.23 -12.42 18.57
C MET A 127 -5.20 -12.38 17.43
N ASP A 128 -4.75 -11.19 17.02
CA ASP A 128 -3.68 -11.06 16.01
C ASP A 128 -2.34 -11.58 16.58
N THR A 129 -1.96 -11.15 17.78
CA THR A 129 -0.75 -11.60 18.48
C THR A 129 -0.75 -13.12 18.69
N TRP A 130 -1.89 -13.66 19.11
CA TRP A 130 -2.06 -15.09 19.31
C TRP A 130 -1.98 -15.87 17.98
N SER A 131 -2.56 -15.35 16.88
CA SER A 131 -2.50 -16.00 15.56
C SER A 131 -1.07 -16.08 14.99
N GLN A 132 -0.18 -15.16 15.41
CA GLN A 132 1.20 -15.08 14.94
C GLN A 132 2.23 -15.59 15.98
N ARG A 133 1.78 -16.20 17.09
CA ARG A 133 2.66 -16.62 18.20
C ARG A 133 3.71 -17.68 17.84
N ALA A 134 3.47 -18.44 16.77
CA ALA A 134 4.40 -19.45 16.27
C ALA A 134 5.45 -18.88 15.30
N THR A 135 5.28 -17.62 14.87
CA THR A 135 6.20 -16.93 13.97
C THR A 135 7.54 -16.71 14.65
N ARG A 136 8.62 -17.03 13.93
CA ARG A 136 10.01 -16.85 14.36
C ARG A 136 10.78 -16.06 13.32
N ASP A 137 11.65 -15.18 13.78
CA ASP A 137 12.68 -14.61 12.90
C ASP A 137 13.86 -15.59 12.69
N GLY A 138 14.83 -15.20 11.86
CA GLY A 138 16.03 -16.00 11.61
C GLY A 138 16.91 -16.24 12.85
N GLY A 139 16.71 -15.49 13.93
CA GLY A 139 17.36 -15.67 15.23
C GLY A 139 16.53 -16.48 16.23
N GLY A 140 15.36 -17.01 15.83
CA GLY A 140 14.47 -17.80 16.68
C GLY A 140 13.63 -16.98 17.67
N ARG A 141 13.71 -15.64 17.63
CA ARG A 141 12.88 -14.75 18.45
C ARG A 141 11.45 -14.82 17.98
N ARG A 142 10.52 -14.86 18.94
CA ARG A 142 9.08 -14.98 18.69
C ARG A 142 8.38 -13.67 19.00
N GLY A 143 7.36 -13.35 18.22
CA GLY A 143 6.55 -12.16 18.44
C GLY A 143 6.06 -11.55 17.14
N ARG A 144 5.13 -10.60 17.28
CA ARG A 144 4.58 -9.81 16.19
C ARG A 144 5.51 -8.63 15.87
N GLN A 145 5.43 -8.14 14.64
CA GLN A 145 5.98 -6.83 14.30
C GLN A 145 5.34 -5.75 15.17
N THR A 146 6.17 -4.96 15.84
CA THR A 146 5.73 -3.90 16.75
C THR A 146 5.00 -2.79 15.99
N TYR A 147 4.18 -2.02 16.69
CA TYR A 147 3.56 -0.82 16.16
C TYR A 147 4.62 0.11 15.53
N ALA A 148 5.70 0.40 16.26
CA ALA A 148 6.80 1.23 15.80
C ALA A 148 7.49 0.69 14.52
N ALA A 149 7.64 -0.63 14.38
CA ALA A 149 8.19 -1.23 13.16
C ALA A 149 7.25 -1.03 11.97
N ARG A 150 5.94 -1.14 12.19
CA ARG A 150 4.91 -0.98 11.16
C ARG A 150 4.76 0.48 10.73
N THR A 151 4.69 1.43 11.66
CA THR A 151 4.67 2.87 11.32
C THR A 151 5.92 3.27 10.55
N LYS A 152 7.11 2.84 11.00
CA LYS A 152 8.38 3.09 10.29
C LYS A 152 8.39 2.48 8.89
N THR A 153 7.88 1.26 8.73
CA THR A 153 7.79 0.59 7.42
C THR A 153 6.85 1.36 6.49
N PHE A 154 5.66 1.73 6.97
CA PHE A 154 4.70 2.48 6.18
C PHE A 154 5.23 3.89 5.85
N GLY A 155 5.89 4.56 6.79
CA GLY A 155 6.58 5.82 6.56
C GLY A 155 7.66 5.71 5.48
N LYS A 156 8.53 4.70 5.53
CA LYS A 156 9.52 4.47 4.47
C LYS A 156 8.87 4.21 3.12
N PHE A 157 7.76 3.46 3.06
CA PHE A 157 6.98 3.32 1.83
C PHE A 157 6.48 4.67 1.31
N LEU A 158 5.88 5.51 2.16
CA LEU A 158 5.46 6.85 1.75
C LEU A 158 6.64 7.72 1.30
N SER A 159 7.79 7.66 1.97
CA SER A 159 8.98 8.41 1.57
C SER A 159 9.47 7.99 0.19
N ILE A 160 9.53 6.68 -0.10
CA ILE A 160 9.88 6.15 -1.42
C ILE A 160 8.98 6.77 -2.48
N ILE A 161 7.65 6.70 -2.29
CA ILE A 161 6.70 7.28 -3.25
C ILE A 161 6.85 8.80 -3.32
N GLY A 162 6.98 9.49 -2.18
CA GLY A 162 7.10 10.95 -2.13
C GLY A 162 8.27 11.51 -2.97
N THR A 163 9.39 10.78 -3.07
CA THR A 163 10.50 11.17 -3.95
C THR A 163 10.10 11.26 -5.43
N ARG A 164 9.08 10.53 -5.86
CA ARG A 164 8.61 10.47 -7.25
C ARG A 164 8.05 11.81 -7.73
N LYS A 165 7.60 12.69 -6.82
CA LYS A 165 7.17 14.05 -7.17
C LYS A 165 8.22 14.83 -7.97
N ALA A 166 9.52 14.60 -7.71
CA ALA A 166 10.61 15.28 -8.40
C ALA A 166 10.77 14.85 -9.88
N TYR A 167 10.13 13.76 -10.29
CA TYR A 167 10.23 13.20 -11.64
C TYR A 167 9.00 13.51 -12.50
N GLU A 168 8.05 14.32 -12.00
CA GLU A 168 6.89 14.74 -12.78
C GLU A 168 7.32 15.71 -13.89
N LEU A 169 6.87 15.45 -15.12
CA LEU A 169 7.20 16.29 -16.28
C LEU A 169 6.67 17.72 -16.11
N PRO A 170 7.37 18.75 -16.61
CA PRO A 170 6.87 20.11 -16.64
C PRO A 170 5.50 20.21 -17.36
N ALA A 171 4.58 21.02 -16.84
CA ALA A 171 3.21 21.11 -17.36
C ALA A 171 3.16 21.65 -18.80
N ASP A 172 3.99 22.64 -19.09
CA ASP A 172 4.20 23.22 -20.42
C ASP A 172 4.67 22.16 -21.44
N LYS A 173 5.57 21.26 -21.03
CA LYS A 173 6.03 20.17 -21.91
C LYS A 173 4.90 19.19 -22.22
N ILE A 174 4.08 18.85 -21.23
CA ILE A 174 2.91 17.97 -21.44
C ILE A 174 1.91 18.64 -22.38
N ASP A 175 1.62 19.92 -22.18
CA ASP A 175 0.66 20.65 -22.99
C ASP A 175 1.16 20.81 -24.45
N GLU A 176 2.46 21.01 -24.65
CA GLU A 176 3.12 21.00 -25.98
C GLU A 176 2.97 19.64 -26.67
N ASP A 177 3.31 18.54 -25.98
CA ASP A 177 3.30 17.20 -26.57
C ASP A 177 1.87 16.68 -26.82
N MET A 178 0.92 17.03 -25.95
CA MET A 178 -0.49 16.65 -26.08
C MET A 178 -1.23 17.47 -27.14
N ALA A 179 -0.84 18.73 -27.34
CA ALA A 179 -1.44 19.69 -28.29
C ALA A 179 -2.99 19.67 -28.29
N ASN A 180 -3.61 19.49 -27.12
CA ASN A 180 -5.05 19.25 -27.00
C ASN A 180 -5.83 20.56 -26.81
N GLU A 181 -6.33 21.10 -27.92
CA GLU A 181 -7.16 22.32 -27.92
C GLU A 181 -8.66 22.05 -27.71
N ARG A 182 -9.07 20.78 -27.54
CA ARG A 182 -10.49 20.42 -27.49
C ARG A 182 -11.14 20.90 -26.20
N VAL A 183 -12.19 21.70 -26.35
CA VAL A 183 -13.06 22.11 -25.23
C VAL A 183 -14.08 21.02 -24.92
N SER A 184 -14.16 20.63 -23.65
CA SER A 184 -15.18 19.68 -23.18
C SER A 184 -16.58 20.31 -23.24
N PRO A 185 -17.59 19.63 -23.82
CA PRO A 185 -18.95 20.13 -23.87
C PRO A 185 -19.62 20.21 -22.48
N THR A 186 -19.14 19.41 -21.52
CA THR A 186 -19.70 19.36 -20.16
C THR A 186 -19.08 20.43 -19.27
N SER A 187 -17.75 20.55 -19.25
CA SER A 187 -17.07 21.49 -18.35
C SER A 187 -16.81 22.86 -18.99
N LYS A 188 -17.00 22.99 -20.32
CA LYS A 188 -16.69 24.19 -21.13
C LYS A 188 -15.23 24.67 -20.97
N ARG A 189 -14.31 23.74 -20.70
CA ARG A 189 -12.88 24.01 -20.56
C ARG A 189 -12.06 23.07 -21.44
N SER A 190 -10.92 23.53 -21.94
CA SER A 190 -9.89 22.67 -22.52
C SER A 190 -9.09 21.99 -21.40
N TYR A 191 -8.33 20.95 -21.76
CA TYR A 191 -7.37 20.36 -20.85
C TYR A 191 -6.10 21.23 -20.82
N ALA A 192 -5.58 21.47 -19.62
CA ALA A 192 -4.27 22.07 -19.39
C ALA A 192 -3.65 21.38 -18.17
N ALA A 193 -2.41 20.89 -18.30
CA ALA A 193 -1.78 20.04 -17.30
C ALA A 193 -1.66 20.74 -15.93
N GLN A 194 -1.30 22.03 -15.90
CA GLN A 194 -1.19 22.79 -14.65
C GLN A 194 -2.56 22.96 -13.97
N GLU A 195 -3.63 23.22 -14.73
CA GLU A 195 -4.96 23.35 -14.17
C GLU A 195 -5.50 22.02 -13.66
N ASP A 196 -5.20 20.91 -14.34
CA ASP A 196 -5.57 19.57 -13.91
C ASP A 196 -4.86 19.20 -12.59
N ARG A 197 -3.56 19.48 -12.50
CA ARG A 197 -2.76 19.36 -11.28
C ARG A 197 -3.32 20.16 -10.12
N ALA A 198 -3.71 21.42 -10.35
CA ALA A 198 -4.29 22.27 -9.31
C ALA A 198 -5.64 21.72 -8.79
N ARG A 199 -6.43 21.07 -9.66
CA ARG A 199 -7.76 20.54 -9.30
C ARG A 199 -7.72 19.15 -8.67
N HIS A 200 -6.85 18.28 -9.19
CA HIS A 200 -6.89 16.85 -8.91
C HIS A 200 -5.60 16.31 -8.29
N GLY A 201 -4.50 17.04 -8.44
CA GLY A 201 -3.21 16.71 -7.84
C GLY A 201 -3.22 16.85 -6.32
N LEU A 202 -2.32 16.11 -5.67
CA LEU A 202 -2.01 16.32 -4.25
C LEU A 202 -0.87 17.32 -4.17
N ASN A 203 -1.12 18.47 -3.54
CA ASN A 203 -0.15 19.58 -3.52
C ASN A 203 0.32 19.94 -4.94
N GLU A 204 -0.65 20.06 -5.86
CA GLU A 204 -0.47 20.39 -7.28
C GLU A 204 0.41 19.39 -8.05
N SER A 205 0.50 18.15 -7.57
CA SER A 205 1.31 17.09 -8.16
C SER A 205 0.47 15.85 -8.40
N THR A 206 0.60 15.24 -9.59
CA THR A 206 -0.01 13.92 -9.84
C THR A 206 0.89 12.79 -9.36
N TYR A 207 2.19 13.05 -9.24
CA TYR A 207 3.19 12.11 -8.75
C TYR A 207 3.41 12.25 -7.25
N GLY A 208 4.08 11.27 -6.66
CA GLY A 208 4.50 11.29 -5.26
C GLY A 208 3.35 11.25 -4.27
N ARG A 209 2.25 10.59 -4.64
CA ARG A 209 1.03 10.52 -3.83
C ARG A 209 0.57 9.10 -3.57
N VAL A 210 0.02 8.90 -2.38
CA VAL A 210 -0.67 7.67 -1.98
C VAL A 210 -2.09 8.05 -1.56
N THR A 211 -3.09 7.38 -2.11
CA THR A 211 -4.50 7.57 -1.75
C THR A 211 -5.03 6.31 -1.10
N ALA A 212 -5.33 6.35 0.20
CA ALA A 212 -5.95 5.25 0.91
C ALA A 212 -7.47 5.39 0.92
N TYR A 213 -8.17 4.40 0.39
CA TYR A 213 -9.61 4.26 0.51
C TYR A 213 -9.96 3.32 1.66
N CYS A 214 -10.72 3.83 2.62
CA CYS A 214 -11.23 3.06 3.74
C CYS A 214 -12.76 2.94 3.68
N CYS A 215 -13.27 1.78 4.10
CA CYS A 215 -14.70 1.50 4.18
C CYS A 215 -15.04 0.98 5.59
N PRO A 216 -15.70 1.77 6.44
CA PRO A 216 -16.09 1.35 7.80
C PRO A 216 -17.02 0.13 7.83
N HIS A 217 -17.73 -0.14 6.74
CA HIS A 217 -18.62 -1.30 6.58
C HIS A 217 -17.92 -2.57 6.08
N ASP A 218 -16.61 -2.52 5.83
CA ASP A 218 -15.85 -3.69 5.37
C ASP A 218 -15.68 -4.73 6.50
N GLN A 219 -16.48 -5.80 6.43
CA GLN A 219 -16.47 -6.90 7.40
C GLN A 219 -15.28 -7.86 7.28
N VAL A 220 -14.49 -7.77 6.20
CA VAL A 220 -13.34 -8.67 5.95
C VAL A 220 -12.07 -8.06 6.52
N ILE A 221 -11.84 -6.77 6.28
CA ILE A 221 -10.65 -6.05 6.77
C ILE A 221 -10.78 -5.63 8.24
N SER A 222 -12.02 -5.56 8.75
CA SER A 222 -12.33 -5.33 10.17
C SER A 222 -12.15 -6.56 11.07
N ALA A 223 -11.88 -7.74 10.50
CA ALA A 223 -11.64 -8.94 11.31
C ALA A 223 -10.61 -8.66 12.41
N VAL A 224 -10.87 -9.13 13.63
CA VAL A 224 -10.04 -8.87 14.83
C VAL A 224 -8.58 -9.31 14.68
N THR A 225 -8.28 -10.18 13.71
CA THR A 225 -6.92 -10.63 13.37
C THR A 225 -6.23 -9.78 12.29
N VAL A 226 -6.88 -8.73 11.79
CA VAL A 226 -6.40 -7.85 10.72
C VAL A 226 -6.46 -6.39 11.17
N GLN A 227 -7.66 -5.85 11.46
CA GLN A 227 -7.83 -4.43 11.84
C GLN A 227 -7.06 -3.48 10.91
N GLY A 228 -7.24 -3.67 9.60
CA GLY A 228 -6.47 -2.96 8.57
C GLY A 228 -6.88 -1.50 8.40
N ILE A 229 -5.94 -0.68 7.89
CA ILE A 229 -6.17 0.74 7.55
C ILE A 229 -7.28 0.92 6.50
N GLY A 230 -7.58 -0.11 5.70
CA GLY A 230 -8.67 -0.14 4.74
C GLY A 230 -10.07 -0.22 5.35
N TRP A 231 -10.18 -0.51 6.65
CA TRP A 231 -11.44 -0.47 7.38
C TRP A 231 -11.55 0.80 8.23
N ARG A 232 -10.58 1.00 9.13
CA ARG A 232 -10.64 2.08 10.13
C ARG A 232 -10.02 3.41 9.69
N GLY A 233 -9.32 3.43 8.55
CA GLY A 233 -8.44 4.55 8.19
C GLY A 233 -7.17 4.59 9.04
N ILE A 234 -6.51 5.74 9.05
CA ILE A 234 -5.33 6.05 9.84
C ILE A 234 -5.64 7.32 10.63
N ASP A 235 -5.55 7.25 11.96
CA ASP A 235 -5.86 8.40 12.83
C ASP A 235 -4.71 9.42 12.91
N GLU A 236 -4.98 10.59 13.48
CA GLU A 236 -4.01 11.70 13.56
C GLU A 236 -2.72 11.32 14.31
N ASN A 237 -2.82 10.53 15.40
CA ASN A 237 -1.63 10.12 16.13
C ASN A 237 -0.79 9.14 15.29
N GLU A 238 -1.45 8.24 14.57
CA GLU A 238 -0.77 7.34 13.65
C GLU A 238 -0.11 8.08 12.48
N LEU A 239 -0.75 9.11 11.93
CA LEU A 239 -0.15 9.97 10.91
C LEU A 239 1.08 10.70 11.44
N ASN A 240 1.01 11.21 12.67
CA ASN A 240 2.15 11.83 13.34
C ASN A 240 3.30 10.82 13.55
N ASP A 241 2.98 9.61 14.01
CA ASP A 241 3.96 8.53 14.24
C ASP A 241 4.59 8.01 12.92
N ILE A 242 3.87 8.08 11.79
CA ILE A 242 4.40 7.79 10.45
C ILE A 242 5.38 8.89 9.98
N SER A 243 5.12 10.15 10.34
CA SER A 243 6.01 11.30 10.12
C SER A 243 6.38 11.57 8.64
N VAL A 244 5.47 11.35 7.69
CA VAL A 244 5.67 11.69 6.26
C VAL A 244 4.50 12.54 5.74
N PRO A 245 4.50 13.86 5.98
CA PRO A 245 3.40 14.73 5.59
C PRO A 245 3.33 14.94 4.07
N GLY A 246 2.14 15.25 3.56
CA GLY A 246 1.95 15.70 2.17
C GLY A 246 1.99 14.62 1.08
N VAL A 247 2.23 13.36 1.43
CA VAL A 247 2.22 12.22 0.49
C VAL A 247 0.91 11.43 0.53
N LEU A 248 0.35 11.26 1.73
CA LEU A 248 -0.82 10.41 1.95
C LEU A 248 -2.10 11.23 2.00
N THR A 249 -3.11 10.77 1.29
CA THR A 249 -4.51 11.21 1.43
C THR A 249 -5.38 10.01 1.77
N GLN A 250 -6.47 10.26 2.50
CA GLN A 250 -7.42 9.22 2.87
C GLN A 250 -8.82 9.62 2.41
N ARG A 251 -9.60 8.65 1.93
CA ARG A 251 -10.99 8.84 1.50
C ARG A 251 -11.87 7.73 2.08
N VAL A 252 -13.00 8.12 2.62
CA VAL A 252 -13.97 7.20 3.20
C VAL A 252 -15.04 6.87 2.15
N PHE A 253 -15.24 5.59 1.86
CA PHE A 253 -16.46 5.11 1.21
C PHE A 253 -17.48 4.81 2.30
N ALA A 254 -18.38 5.76 2.55
CA ALA A 254 -19.59 5.58 3.33
C ALA A 254 -20.77 5.65 2.35
N SER A 255 -21.51 4.54 2.22
CA SER A 255 -22.78 4.46 1.51
C SER A 255 -23.93 4.45 2.50
#